data_AF-A0A7R9V0H3-F1
#
_entry.id   AF-A0A7R9V0H3-F1
#
_cell.length_a   1.000
_cell.length_b   1.000
_cell.length_c   1.000
_cell.angle_alpha   90.00
_cell.angle_beta   90.00
_cell.angle_gamma   90.00
#
_symmetry.space_group_name_H-M   'P 1'
#
loop_
_entity.id
_entity.type
_entity.pdbx_description
1 polymer ?
#
loop_
_entity_poly.entity_id
_entity_poly.type
_entity_poly.pdbx_seq_one_letter_code
_entity_poly.pdbx_strand_id
1 'polypeptide(L)'
;VLLEGRSKADAFRIGAEIAAAVTAANPSPITLKMEKVYLPCILQTKKRYVGHSYESPEQAAPVLDAKGIESVRRDSCPAVGKLLEQSLRLLFTTKDLSQVKSYLERQWGKILSNRVSVQDFVFAREVRLGSYSANAATIPPAAVVATKAMADDPRAEPLHAERVPFV
;
A
#
# COMPACT_ATOMS: atom_id res chain seq x y z
N VAL A 1 -1.86 -20.23 6.70
CA VAL A 1 -1.75 -21.64 6.27
C VAL A 1 -1.78 -21.65 4.75
N LEU A 2 -0.78 -22.24 4.08
CA LEU A 2 -0.79 -22.43 2.63
C LEU A 2 -1.47 -23.77 2.32
N LEU A 3 -2.44 -23.77 1.40
CA LEU A 3 -3.17 -24.96 0.99
C LEU A 3 -2.89 -25.23 -0.49
N GLU A 4 -1.81 -25.96 -0.77
CA GLU A 4 -1.35 -26.23 -2.14
C GLU A 4 -2.39 -27.03 -2.94
N GLY A 5 -2.67 -26.55 -4.16
CA GLY A 5 -3.60 -27.21 -5.09
C GLY A 5 -5.07 -27.23 -4.66
N ARG A 6 -5.46 -26.56 -3.57
CA ARG A 6 -6.84 -26.54 -3.08
C ARG A 6 -7.66 -25.41 -3.70
N SER A 7 -8.97 -25.68 -3.84
CA SER A 7 -9.93 -24.68 -4.32
C SER A 7 -10.21 -23.63 -3.25
N LYS A 8 -10.77 -22.48 -3.67
CA LYS A 8 -11.24 -21.44 -2.74
C LYS A 8 -12.25 -22.00 -1.73
N ALA A 9 -13.20 -22.81 -2.18
CA ALA A 9 -14.22 -23.41 -1.32
C ALA A 9 -13.61 -24.37 -0.28
N ASP A 10 -12.66 -25.22 -0.70
CA ASP A 10 -11.92 -26.08 0.22
C ASP A 10 -11.13 -25.26 1.25
N ALA A 11 -10.52 -24.16 0.83
CA ALA A 11 -9.76 -23.31 1.72
C ALA A 11 -10.62 -22.69 2.83
N PHE A 12 -11.86 -22.28 2.53
CA PHE A 12 -12.80 -21.81 3.54
C PHE A 12 -13.24 -22.94 4.49
N ARG A 13 -13.57 -24.12 3.95
CA ARG A 13 -13.97 -25.28 4.76
C ARG A 13 -12.86 -25.69 5.73
N ILE A 14 -11.64 -25.88 5.22
CA ILE A 14 -10.45 -26.24 6.02
C ILE A 14 -10.15 -25.13 7.03
N GLY A 15 -10.27 -23.85 6.63
CA GLY A 15 -10.09 -22.72 7.52
C GLY A 15 -11.07 -22.72 8.71
N ALA A 16 -12.34 -23.09 8.46
CA ALA A 16 -13.35 -23.23 9.51
C ALA A 16 -13.06 -24.42 10.44
N GLU A 17 -12.64 -25.57 9.90
CA GLU A 17 -12.22 -26.73 10.68
C GLU A 17 -11.05 -26.40 11.61
N ILE A 18 -10.03 -25.71 11.10
CA ILE A 18 -8.87 -25.25 11.89
C ILE A 18 -9.34 -24.27 12.99
N ALA A 19 -10.19 -23.29 12.64
CA ALA A 19 -10.70 -22.31 13.58
C ALA A 19 -11.48 -22.96 14.74
N ALA A 20 -12.32 -23.95 14.43
CA ALA A 20 -13.07 -24.71 15.44
C ALA A 20 -12.15 -25.55 16.34
N ALA A 21 -11.19 -26.28 15.75
CA ALA A 21 -10.25 -27.11 16.51
C ALA A 21 -9.37 -26.28 17.45
N VAL A 22 -8.84 -25.14 16.97
CA VAL A 22 -8.04 -24.23 17.81
C VAL A 22 -8.89 -23.59 18.90
N THR A 23 -10.12 -23.18 18.60
CA THR A 23 -11.03 -22.62 19.60
C THR A 23 -11.33 -23.64 20.71
N ALA A 24 -11.63 -24.90 20.35
CA ALA A 24 -11.89 -25.96 21.32
C ALA A 24 -10.66 -26.31 22.19
N ALA A 25 -9.45 -26.08 21.69
CA ALA A 25 -8.20 -26.29 22.43
C ALA A 25 -7.87 -25.15 23.42
N ASN A 26 -8.65 -24.07 23.45
CA ASN A 26 -8.42 -22.91 24.31
C ASN A 26 -9.60 -22.68 25.27
N PRO A 27 -9.34 -22.13 26.48
CA PRO A 27 -10.39 -21.83 27.44
C PRO A 27 -11.27 -20.67 26.95
N SER A 28 -12.54 -20.70 27.32
CA SER A 28 -13.44 -19.55 27.14
C SER A 28 -12.88 -18.30 27.83
N PRO A 29 -12.92 -17.09 27.21
CA PRO A 29 -13.64 -16.71 25.99
C PRO A 29 -12.78 -16.67 24.71
N ILE A 30 -11.64 -17.37 24.68
CA ILE A 30 -10.71 -17.31 23.54
C ILE A 30 -11.34 -18.02 22.34
N THR A 31 -11.42 -17.34 21.19
CA THR A 31 -11.97 -17.89 19.95
C THR A 31 -11.12 -17.48 18.76
N LEU A 32 -10.78 -18.44 17.91
CA LEU A 32 -10.15 -18.18 16.62
C LEU A 32 -11.24 -18.03 15.55
N LYS A 33 -11.22 -16.92 14.81
CA LYS A 33 -12.15 -16.66 13.70
C LYS A 33 -11.42 -16.78 12.36
N MET A 34 -11.99 -17.55 11.44
CA MET A 34 -11.63 -17.48 10.03
C MET A 34 -12.23 -16.19 9.43
N GLU A 35 -11.39 -15.31 8.87
CA GLU A 35 -11.84 -14.03 8.29
C GLU A 35 -11.80 -14.01 6.76
N LYS A 36 -10.69 -14.41 6.12
CA LYS A 36 -10.53 -14.31 4.67
C LYS A 36 -9.54 -15.32 4.08
N VAL A 37 -9.72 -15.64 2.80
CA VAL A 37 -8.79 -16.41 1.97
C VAL A 37 -8.13 -15.47 0.96
N TYR A 38 -6.83 -15.63 0.76
CA TYR A 38 -6.09 -14.93 -0.29
C TYR A 38 -5.86 -15.81 -1.52
N LEU A 39 -6.23 -15.34 -2.70
CA LEU A 39 -6.03 -16.05 -3.97
C LEU A 39 -6.07 -15.12 -5.20
N PRO A 40 -4.93 -14.76 -5.83
CA PRO A 40 -3.54 -14.99 -5.40
C PRO A 40 -3.06 -14.01 -4.33
N CYS A 41 -1.85 -14.24 -3.79
CA CYS A 41 -1.14 -13.27 -2.94
C CYS A 41 0.39 -13.31 -3.11
N ILE A 42 1.03 -12.21 -2.72
CA ILE A 42 2.48 -12.03 -2.65
C ILE A 42 2.83 -11.60 -1.22
N LEU A 43 3.76 -12.34 -0.61
CA LEU A 43 4.35 -12.00 0.67
C LEU A 43 5.75 -11.44 0.41
N GLN A 44 5.97 -10.16 0.69
CA GLN A 44 7.27 -9.52 0.41
C GLN A 44 8.19 -9.61 1.63
N THR A 45 7.77 -9.01 2.75
CA THR A 45 8.49 -9.06 4.03
C THR A 45 7.51 -8.91 5.19
N LYS A 46 8.01 -8.88 6.43
CA LYS A 46 7.19 -8.67 7.63
C LYS A 46 6.36 -7.38 7.49
N LYS A 47 5.04 -7.49 7.70
CA LYS A 47 4.05 -6.41 7.53
C LYS A 47 3.96 -5.83 6.10
N ARG A 48 4.48 -6.54 5.09
CA ARG A 48 4.42 -6.14 3.67
C ARG A 48 3.92 -7.29 2.80
N TYR A 49 2.64 -7.24 2.43
CA TYR A 49 2.02 -8.25 1.59
C TYR A 49 0.82 -7.68 0.82
N VAL A 50 0.42 -8.36 -0.24
CA VAL A 50 -0.73 -7.99 -1.05
C VAL A 50 -1.40 -9.22 -1.65
N GLY A 51 -2.72 -9.21 -1.76
CA GLY A 51 -3.44 -10.32 -2.37
C GLY A 51 -4.88 -9.98 -2.70
N HIS A 52 -5.47 -10.79 -3.56
CA HIS A 52 -6.92 -10.83 -3.78
C HIS A 52 -7.56 -11.57 -2.61
N SER A 53 -8.26 -10.81 -1.76
CA SER A 53 -8.96 -11.32 -0.60
C SER A 53 -10.40 -11.69 -0.95
N TYR A 54 -10.85 -12.81 -0.39
CA TYR A 54 -12.23 -13.28 -0.38
C TYR A 54 -12.63 -13.48 1.07
N GLU A 55 -13.77 -12.93 1.47
CA GLU A 55 -14.32 -13.03 2.83
C GLU A 55 -15.41 -14.10 2.92
N SER A 56 -15.98 -14.51 1.78
CA SER A 56 -16.89 -15.66 1.71
C SER A 56 -16.61 -16.58 0.51
N PRO A 57 -17.05 -17.86 0.55
CA PRO A 57 -16.98 -18.77 -0.58
C PRO A 57 -17.79 -18.28 -1.80
N GLU A 58 -18.90 -17.59 -1.57
CA GLU A 58 -19.84 -17.11 -2.60
C GLU A 58 -19.35 -15.83 -3.27
N GLN A 59 -18.41 -15.12 -2.65
CA GLN A 59 -17.83 -13.89 -3.21
C GLN A 59 -17.16 -14.18 -4.55
N ALA A 60 -17.73 -13.64 -5.64
CA ALA A 60 -17.23 -13.84 -6.99
C ALA A 60 -15.99 -12.98 -7.29
N ALA A 61 -16.06 -11.68 -6.98
CA ALA A 61 -14.97 -10.74 -7.26
C ALA A 61 -14.12 -10.49 -6.01
N PRO A 62 -12.78 -10.63 -6.09
CA PRO A 62 -11.91 -10.35 -4.96
C PRO A 62 -11.77 -8.85 -4.66
N VAL A 63 -11.37 -8.55 -3.44
CA VAL A 63 -10.87 -7.22 -3.05
C VAL A 63 -9.35 -7.27 -2.95
N LEU A 64 -8.65 -6.38 -3.64
CA LEU A 64 -7.19 -6.26 -3.53
C LEU A 64 -6.85 -5.68 -2.15
N ASP A 65 -6.42 -6.53 -1.23
CA ASP A 65 -5.96 -6.12 0.10
C ASP A 65 -4.43 -5.99 0.10
N ALA A 66 -3.95 -4.80 0.43
CA ALA A 66 -2.55 -4.41 0.40
C ALA A 66 -2.15 -3.91 1.79
N LYS A 67 -1.15 -4.56 2.41
CA LYS A 67 -0.62 -4.18 3.71
C LYS A 67 0.82 -3.73 3.60
N GLY A 68 1.07 -2.48 3.99
CA GLY A 68 2.42 -1.92 4.15
C GLY A 68 3.24 -1.72 2.87
N ILE A 69 2.70 -2.09 1.71
CA ILE A 69 3.29 -1.82 0.39
C ILE A 69 3.02 -0.38 -0.04
N GLU A 70 3.76 0.08 -1.05
CA GLU A 70 3.80 1.48 -1.48
C GLU A 70 2.45 2.00 -1.99
N SER A 71 1.52 1.13 -2.40
CA SER A 71 0.18 1.52 -2.84
C SER A 71 -0.68 2.13 -1.74
N VAL A 72 -0.44 1.78 -0.47
CA VAL A 72 -1.21 2.30 0.68
C VAL A 72 -0.41 3.27 1.55
N ARG A 73 0.85 3.54 1.18
CA ARG A 73 1.71 4.47 1.93
C ARG A 73 1.57 5.88 1.35
N ARG A 74 1.49 6.87 2.24
CA ARG A 74 1.43 8.30 1.89
C ARG A 74 2.81 8.95 1.81
N ASP A 75 3.83 8.14 1.61
CA ASP A 75 5.23 8.53 1.67
C ASP A 75 5.80 8.85 0.28
N SER A 76 5.23 8.23 -0.74
CA SER A 76 5.55 8.43 -2.15
C SER A 76 4.51 9.35 -2.82
N CYS A 77 4.84 9.84 -4.01
CA CYS A 77 3.86 10.53 -4.84
C CYS A 77 2.74 9.58 -5.32
N PRO A 78 1.54 10.11 -5.63
CA PRO A 78 0.40 9.31 -6.08
C PRO A 78 0.68 8.40 -7.28
N ALA A 79 1.56 8.81 -8.19
CA ALA A 79 1.95 8.02 -9.35
C ALA A 79 2.45 6.62 -8.96
N VAL A 80 3.30 6.52 -7.94
CA VAL A 80 3.85 5.24 -7.49
C VAL A 80 2.75 4.29 -7.04
N GLY A 81 1.82 4.78 -6.19
CA GLY A 81 0.75 3.96 -5.67
C GLY A 81 -0.20 3.48 -6.78
N LYS A 82 -0.59 4.37 -7.69
CA LYS A 82 -1.45 4.05 -8.84
C LYS A 82 -0.79 3.06 -9.79
N LEU A 83 0.49 3.25 -10.12
CA LEU A 83 1.22 2.35 -11.01
C LEU A 83 1.36 0.95 -10.40
N LEU A 84 1.72 0.87 -9.11
CA LEU A 84 1.90 -0.40 -8.42
C LEU A 84 0.57 -1.16 -8.30
N GLU A 85 -0.50 -0.48 -7.90
CA GLU A 85 -1.82 -1.09 -7.76
C GLU A 85 -2.31 -1.68 -9.09
N GLN A 86 -2.23 -0.91 -10.18
CA GLN A 86 -2.66 -1.39 -11.50
C GLN A 86 -1.78 -2.54 -12.01
N SER A 87 -0.47 -2.49 -11.77
CA SER A 87 0.45 -3.58 -12.14
C SER A 87 0.11 -4.87 -11.39
N LEU A 88 -0.21 -4.78 -10.09
CA LEU A 88 -0.62 -5.93 -9.27
C LEU A 88 -1.98 -6.49 -9.70
N ARG A 89 -2.96 -5.63 -10.00
CA ARG A 89 -4.27 -6.05 -10.54
C ARG A 89 -4.12 -6.80 -11.85
N LEU A 90 -3.29 -6.28 -12.76
CA LEU A 90 -3.02 -6.91 -14.04
C LEU A 90 -2.36 -8.27 -13.84
N LEU A 91 -1.29 -8.33 -13.02
CA LEU A 91 -0.61 -9.58 -12.68
C LEU A 91 -1.55 -10.63 -12.08
N PHE A 92 -2.40 -10.25 -11.14
CA PHE A 92 -3.29 -11.18 -10.45
C PHE A 92 -4.44 -11.67 -11.32
N THR A 93 -4.87 -10.86 -12.30
CA THR A 93 -5.97 -11.21 -13.20
C THR A 93 -5.49 -12.04 -14.37
N THR A 94 -4.41 -11.63 -15.04
CA THR A 94 -3.94 -12.26 -16.29
C THR A 94 -2.89 -13.32 -16.06
N LYS A 95 -2.15 -13.23 -14.94
CA LYS A 95 -0.95 -14.03 -14.67
C LYS A 95 0.11 -13.95 -15.78
N ASP A 96 0.10 -12.86 -16.53
CA ASP A 96 0.97 -12.63 -17.69
C ASP A 96 1.88 -11.42 -17.45
N LEU A 97 3.18 -11.71 -17.29
CA LEU A 97 4.21 -10.69 -17.08
C LEU A 97 4.42 -9.79 -18.31
N SER A 98 4.10 -10.26 -19.51
CA SER A 98 4.25 -9.50 -20.75
C SER A 98 3.29 -8.30 -20.77
N GLN A 99 2.07 -8.50 -20.28
CA GLN A 99 1.09 -7.43 -20.16
C GLN A 99 1.50 -6.41 -19.10
N VAL A 100 2.05 -6.86 -17.97
CA VAL A 100 2.59 -5.97 -16.91
C VAL A 100 3.74 -5.14 -17.47
N LYS A 101 4.70 -5.77 -18.15
CA LYS A 101 5.82 -5.08 -18.82
C LYS A 101 5.31 -4.03 -19.80
N SER A 102 4.40 -4.41 -20.70
CA SER A 102 3.84 -3.49 -21.69
C SER A 102 3.10 -2.31 -21.04
N TYR A 103 2.37 -2.55 -19.95
CA TYR A 103 1.74 -1.48 -19.17
C TYR A 103 2.77 -0.49 -18.61
N LEU A 104 3.83 -1.00 -17.97
CA LEU A 104 4.89 -0.18 -17.38
C LEU A 104 5.64 0.63 -18.43
N GLU A 105 6.03 0.01 -19.54
CA GLU A 105 6.71 0.70 -20.66
C GLU A 105 5.86 1.86 -21.21
N ARG A 106 4.54 1.67 -21.34
CA ARG A 106 3.63 2.75 -21.74
C ARG A 106 3.57 3.87 -20.70
N GLN A 107 3.51 3.57 -19.41
CA GLN A 107 3.49 4.61 -18.38
C GLN A 107 4.81 5.38 -18.34
N TRP A 108 5.96 4.69 -18.40
CA TRP A 108 7.26 5.36 -18.46
C TRP A 108 7.41 6.21 -19.71
N GLY A 109 6.93 5.74 -20.87
CA GLY A 109 6.89 6.53 -22.09
C GLY A 109 6.07 7.83 -21.96
N LYS A 110 4.94 7.80 -21.22
CA LYS A 110 4.17 9.02 -20.90
C LYS A 110 4.96 9.97 -20.00
N ILE A 111 5.64 9.46 -18.99
CA ILE A 111 6.45 10.25 -18.06
C ILE A 111 7.60 10.93 -18.81
N LEU A 112 8.36 10.18 -19.61
CA LEU A 112 9.49 10.70 -20.39
C LEU A 112 9.06 11.71 -21.47
N SER A 113 7.84 11.58 -22.00
CA SER A 113 7.26 12.55 -22.94
C SER A 113 6.53 13.71 -22.25
N ASN A 114 6.62 13.84 -20.94
CA ASN A 114 5.94 14.86 -20.13
C ASN A 114 4.41 14.91 -20.33
N ARG A 115 3.79 13.77 -20.68
CA ARG A 115 2.34 13.60 -20.87
C ARG A 115 1.68 13.05 -19.61
N VAL A 116 1.98 13.67 -18.48
CA VAL A 116 1.48 13.29 -17.16
C VAL A 116 1.14 14.53 -16.34
N SER A 117 0.21 14.41 -15.38
CA SER A 117 -0.12 15.50 -14.48
C SER A 117 0.95 15.65 -13.41
N VAL A 118 1.47 16.86 -13.21
CA VAL A 118 2.40 17.17 -12.12
C VAL A 118 1.79 16.83 -10.74
N GLN A 119 0.46 16.91 -10.61
CA GLN A 119 -0.24 16.54 -9.36
C GLN A 119 0.02 15.10 -8.93
N ASP A 120 0.25 14.18 -9.87
CA ASP A 120 0.58 12.79 -9.56
C ASP A 120 2.02 12.61 -9.03
N PHE A 121 2.86 13.64 -9.15
CA PHE A 121 4.26 13.65 -8.72
C PHE A 121 4.48 14.48 -7.46
N VAL A 122 3.44 15.08 -6.90
CA VAL A 122 3.52 15.83 -5.63
C VAL A 122 3.73 14.86 -4.47
N PHE A 123 4.84 15.04 -3.76
CA PHE A 123 5.06 14.48 -2.44
C PHE A 123 4.42 15.37 -1.39
N ALA A 124 3.97 14.79 -0.27
CA ALA A 124 3.50 15.55 0.87
C ALA A 124 4.02 14.92 2.15
N ARG A 125 4.82 15.65 2.93
CA ARG A 125 5.45 15.13 4.16
C ARG A 125 5.18 16.03 5.34
N GLU A 126 5.04 15.40 6.51
CA GLU A 126 4.81 16.09 7.77
C GLU A 126 6.03 16.92 8.13
N VAL A 127 5.81 18.21 8.40
CA VAL A 127 6.83 19.13 8.88
C VAL A 127 6.65 19.33 10.38
N ARG A 128 7.76 19.27 11.12
CA ARG A 128 7.79 19.44 12.58
C ARG A 128 8.92 20.41 12.92
N LEU A 129 8.72 21.68 12.54
CA LEU A 129 9.68 22.75 12.83
C LEU A 129 10.00 22.79 14.33
N GLY A 130 11.27 23.10 14.67
CA GLY A 130 11.77 23.08 16.06
C GLY A 130 12.11 21.69 16.62
N SER A 131 11.67 20.59 15.99
CA SER A 131 12.03 19.22 16.42
C SER A 131 13.25 18.64 15.70
N TYR A 132 13.72 19.29 14.64
CA TYR A 132 14.88 18.86 13.89
C TYR A 132 16.16 19.18 14.66
N SER A 133 17.10 18.25 14.67
CA SER A 133 18.39 18.44 15.35
C SER A 133 19.14 19.63 14.75
N ALA A 134 19.60 20.54 15.61
CA ALA A 134 20.46 21.66 15.21
C ALA A 134 21.80 21.19 14.60
N ASN A 135 22.20 19.94 14.90
CA ASN A 135 23.42 19.32 14.38
C ASN A 135 23.19 18.53 13.08
N ALA A 136 21.96 18.47 12.58
CA ALA A 136 21.68 17.79 11.32
C ALA A 136 22.27 18.60 10.16
N ALA A 137 23.04 17.94 9.28
CA ALA A 137 23.61 18.58 8.10
C ALA A 137 22.54 19.10 7.12
N THR A 138 21.36 18.46 7.10
CA THR A 138 20.23 18.86 6.27
C THR A 138 18.91 18.61 6.99
N ILE A 139 17.92 19.46 6.71
CA ILE A 139 16.52 19.26 7.13
C ILE A 139 15.73 18.58 5.99
N PRO A 140 14.58 17.93 6.29
CA PRO A 140 13.78 17.29 5.25
C PRO A 140 13.33 18.26 4.15
N PRO A 141 13.16 17.82 2.89
CA PRO A 141 12.77 18.70 1.78
C PRO A 141 11.50 19.52 2.03
N ALA A 142 10.49 18.92 2.64
CA ALA A 142 9.26 19.60 3.02
C ALA A 142 9.49 20.74 4.03
N ALA A 143 10.45 20.58 4.95
CA ALA A 143 10.85 21.63 5.88
C ALA A 143 11.59 22.77 5.17
N VAL A 144 12.45 22.45 4.18
CA VAL A 144 13.09 23.47 3.33
C VAL A 144 12.05 24.31 2.59
N VAL A 145 11.04 23.66 2.00
CA VAL A 145 9.95 24.35 1.29
C VAL A 145 9.15 25.23 2.27
N ALA A 146 8.84 24.74 3.46
CA ALA A 146 8.15 25.51 4.49
C ALA A 146 8.97 26.74 4.93
N THR A 147 10.27 26.59 5.21
CA THR A 147 11.13 27.72 5.62
C THR A 147 11.24 28.77 4.51
N LYS A 148 11.28 28.35 3.23
CA LYS A 148 11.24 29.30 2.11
C LYS A 148 9.92 30.05 2.05
N ALA A 149 8.79 29.36 2.18
CA ALA A 149 7.48 29.99 2.22
C ALA A 149 7.35 30.99 3.39
N MET A 150 7.89 30.66 4.56
CA MET A 150 7.93 31.56 5.72
C MET A 150 8.83 32.80 5.53
N ALA A 151 9.89 32.67 4.73
CA ALA A 151 10.76 33.80 4.41
C ALA A 151 10.05 34.80 3.49
N ASP A 152 9.16 34.31 2.61
CA ASP A 152 8.33 35.12 1.73
C ASP A 152 7.11 35.71 2.47
N ASP A 153 6.43 34.90 3.30
CA ASP A 153 5.31 35.30 4.16
C ASP A 153 5.43 34.67 5.55
N PRO A 154 5.71 35.45 6.61
CA PRO A 154 5.79 34.93 7.98
C PRO A 154 4.52 34.21 8.48
N ARG A 155 3.36 34.43 7.86
CA ARG A 155 2.11 33.74 8.21
C ARG A 155 1.95 32.37 7.55
N ALA A 156 2.86 31.99 6.64
CA ALA A 156 2.90 30.68 6.01
C ALA A 156 3.57 29.60 6.88
N GLU A 157 3.75 29.85 8.18
CA GLU A 157 4.29 28.86 9.12
C GLU A 157 3.37 27.62 9.18
N PRO A 158 3.88 26.42 8.88
CA PRO A 158 3.07 25.21 8.94
C PRO A 158 2.76 24.84 10.39
N LEU A 159 1.56 24.31 10.62
CA LEU A 159 1.19 23.73 11.90
C LEU A 159 2.04 22.48 12.20
N HIS A 160 2.07 22.10 13.48
CA HIS A 160 2.79 20.90 13.89
C HIS A 160 2.27 19.66 13.17
N ALA A 161 3.17 18.93 12.50
CA ALA A 161 2.87 17.76 11.68
C ALA A 161 1.95 18.05 10.47
N GLU A 162 1.85 19.30 10.04
CA GLU A 162 1.20 19.65 8.78
C GLU A 162 1.97 19.06 7.60
N ARG A 163 1.23 18.56 6.60
CA ARG A 163 1.81 17.99 5.39
C ARG A 163 2.07 19.05 4.34
N VAL A 164 3.34 19.39 4.16
CA VAL A 164 3.76 20.37 3.16
C VAL A 164 4.03 19.67 1.83
N PRO A 165 3.35 20.07 0.73
CA PRO A 165 3.54 19.50 -0.58
C PRO A 165 4.82 20.02 -1.25
N PHE A 166 5.49 19.16 -2.00
CA PHE A 166 6.66 19.52 -2.82
C PHE A 166 6.78 18.55 -4.01
N VAL A 167 7.55 18.95 -5.03
CA VAL A 167 7.90 18.12 -6.19
C VAL A 167 9.41 17.97 -6.24
#